data_AF-A0AA95I9T5-F1
#
_entry.id   AF-A0AA95I9T5-F1
#
_cell.length_a   1.000
_cell.length_b   1.000
_cell.length_c   1.000
_cell.angle_alpha   90.00
_cell.angle_beta   90.00
_cell.angle_gamma   90.00
#
_symmetry.space_group_name_H-M   'P 1'
#
loop_
_entity.id
_entity.type
_entity.pdbx_description
1 polymer ?
#
loop_
_entity_poly.entity_id
_entity_poly.type
_entity_poly.pdbx_seq_one_letter_code
_entity_poly.pdbx_strand_id
1 'polypeptide(L)'
;MNEQEIHVLNKEDLSELSLEDPLQAIKDQVTSDVQHEQNQVRVIVTTDTDQVEQNYLESDAVLWNEEVSFGSVIGYSAADGVITATVPGSVSPAAFAVNAILEYGSDLRVRSISLEPIE
;
A
#
# COMPACT_ATOMS: atom_id res chain seq x y z
N MET A 1 9.89 -3.82 -10.64
CA MET A 1 9.94 -2.99 -9.43
C MET A 1 10.52 -1.65 -9.81
N ASN A 2 9.75 -0.59 -9.63
CA ASN A 2 10.28 0.77 -9.53
C ASN A 2 10.25 1.11 -8.04
N GLU A 3 11.31 0.75 -7.34
CA GLU A 3 11.44 1.01 -5.91
C GLU A 3 12.19 2.31 -5.72
N GLN A 4 11.55 3.25 -5.02
CA GLN A 4 12.29 4.33 -4.41
C GLN A 4 12.90 3.80 -3.11
N GLU A 5 14.17 4.10 -2.89
CA GLU A 5 14.84 3.82 -1.63
C GLU A 5 14.91 5.12 -0.81
N ILE A 6 14.66 5.02 0.49
CA ILE A 6 14.88 6.10 1.45
C ILE A 6 15.94 5.66 2.45
N HIS A 7 16.95 6.50 2.66
CA HIS A 7 18.01 6.27 3.63
C HIS A 7 17.86 7.25 4.78
N VAL A 8 17.75 6.74 6.00
CA VAL A 8 17.69 7.54 7.22
C VAL A 8 19.04 7.48 7.91
N LEU A 9 19.65 8.64 8.20
CA LEU A 9 20.97 8.71 8.80
C LEU A 9 20.90 9.18 10.25
N ASN A 10 21.69 8.55 11.12
CA ASN A 10 22.01 9.06 12.43
C ASN A 10 22.80 10.36 12.28
N LYS A 11 22.36 11.40 12.98
CA LYS A 11 22.94 12.74 12.88
C LYS A 11 24.37 12.83 13.44
N GLU A 12 24.74 11.98 14.40
CA GLU A 12 26.02 12.07 15.11
C GLU A 12 27.18 11.47 14.30
N ASP A 13 26.95 10.32 13.67
CA ASP A 13 27.99 9.53 13.02
C ASP A 13 27.70 9.19 11.56
N LEU A 14 26.55 9.65 11.03
CA LEU A 14 26.07 9.38 9.67
C LEU A 14 25.86 7.89 9.37
N SER A 15 25.76 7.04 10.41
CA SER A 15 25.37 5.65 10.25
C SER A 15 23.92 5.53 9.77
N GLU A 16 23.64 4.53 8.95
CA GLU A 16 22.29 4.30 8.44
C GLU A 16 21.42 3.61 9.47
N LEU A 17 20.20 4.11 9.63
CA LEU A 17 19.16 3.53 10.48
C LEU A 17 18.20 2.70 9.62
N SER A 18 17.85 1.51 10.10
CA SER A 18 16.89 0.65 9.42
C SER A 18 15.47 1.19 9.56
N LEU A 19 14.81 1.39 8.42
CA LEU A 19 13.38 1.63 8.31
C LEU A 19 12.64 0.28 8.25
N GLU A 20 11.49 0.17 8.90
CA GLU A 20 10.64 -1.01 8.76
C GLU A 20 10.12 -1.19 7.33
N ASP A 21 10.15 -2.43 6.83
CA ASP A 21 9.68 -2.78 5.50
C ASP A 21 8.15 -2.56 5.39
N PRO A 22 7.69 -1.65 4.52
CA PRO A 22 6.26 -1.37 4.39
C PRO A 22 5.47 -2.58 3.87
N LEU A 23 6.08 -3.47 3.07
CA LEU A 23 5.39 -4.64 2.54
C LEU A 23 5.12 -5.68 3.63
N GLN A 24 6.05 -5.82 4.57
CA GLN A 24 5.84 -6.69 5.73
C GLN A 24 4.72 -6.14 6.62
N ALA A 25 4.71 -4.83 6.88
CA ALA A 25 3.65 -4.19 7.66
C ALA A 25 2.26 -4.31 6.99
N ILE A 26 2.18 -4.12 5.66
CA ILE A 26 0.96 -4.33 4.88
C ILE A 26 0.49 -5.78 5.00
N LYS A 27 1.38 -6.75 4.81
CA LYS A 27 1.02 -8.17 4.87
C LYS A 27 0.41 -8.58 6.21
N ASP A 28 0.85 -7.94 7.29
CA ASP A 28 0.39 -8.27 8.64
C ASP A 28 -0.92 -7.56 9.03
N GLN A 29 -1.26 -6.44 8.39
CA GLN A 29 -2.35 -5.54 8.82
C GLN A 29 -3.41 -5.24 7.75
N VAL A 30 -3.17 -5.59 6.49
CA VAL A 30 -4.08 -5.35 5.37
C VAL A 30 -4.59 -6.69 4.85
N THR A 31 -5.91 -6.79 4.69
CA THR A 31 -6.57 -7.92 4.04
C THR A 31 -7.36 -7.42 2.83
N SER A 32 -7.55 -8.28 1.84
CA SER A 32 -8.34 -7.95 0.65
C SER A 32 -9.22 -9.11 0.23
N ASP A 33 -10.33 -8.78 -0.43
CA ASP A 33 -11.25 -9.73 -1.01
C ASP A 33 -11.68 -9.26 -2.41
N VAL A 34 -11.57 -10.13 -3.40
CA VAL A 34 -11.92 -9.85 -4.80
C VAL A 34 -13.06 -10.80 -5.20
N GLN A 35 -14.25 -10.24 -5.37
CA GLN A 35 -15.48 -10.98 -5.65
C GLN A 35 -15.96 -10.71 -7.07
N HIS A 36 -16.26 -11.78 -7.80
CA HIS A 36 -16.84 -11.72 -9.14
C HIS A 36 -18.36 -11.89 -9.05
N GLU A 37 -19.12 -10.85 -9.37
CA GLU A 37 -20.58 -10.83 -9.29
C GLU A 37 -21.20 -10.22 -10.56
N GLN A 38 -21.97 -11.00 -11.31
CA GLN A 38 -22.85 -10.52 -12.39
C GLN A 38 -22.26 -9.40 -13.28
N ASN A 39 -21.16 -9.69 -13.98
CA ASN A 39 -20.46 -8.75 -14.87
C ASN A 39 -19.76 -7.57 -14.14
N GLN A 40 -19.54 -7.70 -12.83
CA GLN A 40 -18.76 -6.77 -12.02
C GLN A 40 -17.72 -7.51 -11.19
N VAL A 41 -16.65 -6.79 -10.88
CA VAL A 41 -15.65 -7.20 -9.90
C VAL A 41 -15.71 -6.22 -8.75
N ARG A 42 -16.03 -6.74 -7.56
CA ARG A 42 -16.08 -6.00 -6.31
C ARG A 42 -14.81 -6.28 -5.52
N VAL A 43 -14.08 -5.23 -5.20
CA VAL A 43 -12.80 -5.29 -4.50
C VAL A 43 -12.95 -4.60 -3.16
N ILE A 44 -12.66 -5.31 -2.08
CA ILE A 44 -12.69 -4.79 -0.72
C ILE A 44 -11.28 -4.90 -0.16
N VAL A 45 -10.78 -3.81 0.42
CA VAL A 45 -9.52 -3.80 1.16
C VAL A 45 -9.77 -3.24 2.54
N THR A 46 -9.26 -3.92 3.56
CA THR A 46 -9.51 -3.62 4.97
C THR A 46 -8.23 -3.58 5.79
N THR A 47 -8.20 -2.66 6.74
CA THR A 47 -7.32 -2.68 7.91
C THR A 47 -8.17 -2.81 9.18
N ASP A 48 -7.54 -2.79 10.36
CA ASP A 48 -8.27 -2.76 11.63
C ASP A 48 -9.18 -1.53 11.79
N THR A 49 -8.88 -0.43 11.08
CA THR A 49 -9.57 0.86 11.25
C THR A 49 -10.29 1.36 10.00
N ASP A 50 -9.84 0.96 8.81
CA ASP A 50 -10.33 1.48 7.53
C ASP A 50 -10.83 0.37 6.60
N GLN A 51 -11.75 0.74 5.71
CA GLN A 51 -12.20 -0.10 4.61
C GLN A 51 -12.35 0.75 3.35
N VAL A 52 -11.80 0.27 2.24
CA VAL A 52 -12.03 0.81 0.90
C VAL A 52 -12.73 -0.25 0.07
N GLU A 53 -13.75 0.15 -0.67
CA GLU A 53 -14.46 -0.69 -1.61
C GLU A 53 -14.45 -0.04 -2.99
N GLN A 54 -14.10 -0.81 -4.01
CA GLN A 54 -14.16 -0.42 -5.41
C GLN A 54 -14.96 -1.42 -6.23
N ASN A 55 -15.68 -0.92 -7.23
CA ASN A 55 -16.47 -1.74 -8.13
C ASN A 55 -16.06 -1.45 -9.58
N TYR A 56 -15.76 -2.51 -10.32
CA TYR A 56 -15.33 -2.46 -11.71
C TYR A 56 -16.30 -3.26 -12.58
N LEU A 57 -16.33 -2.98 -13.88
CA LEU A 57 -16.93 -3.92 -14.82
C LEU A 57 -15.98 -5.09 -15.03
N GLU A 58 -16.50 -6.31 -15.10
CA GLU A 58 -15.68 -7.51 -15.38
C GLU A 58 -14.85 -7.33 -16.67
N SER A 59 -15.38 -6.56 -17.64
CA SER A 59 -14.73 -6.26 -18.91
C SER A 59 -13.57 -5.25 -18.84
N ASP A 60 -13.38 -4.56 -17.72
CA ASP A 60 -12.34 -3.53 -17.57
C ASP A 60 -10.93 -4.14 -17.56
N ALA A 61 -10.81 -5.42 -17.21
CA ALA A 61 -9.58 -6.18 -17.32
C ALA A 61 -9.83 -7.56 -17.92
N VAL A 62 -8.84 -8.06 -18.66
CA VAL A 62 -8.86 -9.44 -19.19
C VAL A 62 -8.53 -10.47 -18.09
N LEU A 63 -7.81 -10.03 -17.07
CA LEU A 63 -7.36 -10.85 -15.95
C LEU A 63 -7.51 -10.05 -14.66
N TRP A 64 -8.16 -10.64 -13.68
CA TRP A 64 -8.28 -10.13 -12.32
C TRP A 64 -7.44 -10.98 -11.38
N ASN A 65 -6.84 -10.33 -10.37
CA ASN A 65 -6.10 -11.04 -9.33
C ASN A 65 -7.09 -11.67 -8.34
N GLU A 66 -6.69 -12.77 -7.70
CA GLU A 66 -7.49 -13.37 -6.62
C GLU A 66 -7.50 -12.50 -5.36
N GLU A 67 -6.44 -11.72 -5.15
CA GLU A 67 -6.24 -10.79 -4.03
C GLU A 67 -5.57 -9.50 -4.51
N VAL A 68 -5.70 -8.42 -3.75
CA VAL A 68 -4.99 -7.17 -4.03
C VAL A 68 -3.51 -7.37 -3.74
N SER A 69 -2.68 -7.11 -4.75
CA SER A 69 -1.24 -7.29 -4.69
C SER A 69 -0.51 -5.97 -4.47
N PHE A 70 0.36 -5.91 -3.46
CA PHE A 70 1.16 -4.72 -3.13
C PHE A 70 2.65 -4.92 -3.50
N GLY A 71 3.39 -3.81 -3.61
CA GLY A 71 4.85 -3.82 -3.80
C GLY A 71 5.35 -3.72 -5.24
N SER A 72 4.46 -3.51 -6.21
CA SER A 72 4.88 -3.20 -7.59
C SER A 72 5.60 -1.84 -7.68
N VAL A 73 5.19 -0.90 -6.84
CA VAL A 73 5.73 0.45 -6.66
C VAL A 73 5.69 0.78 -5.17
N ILE A 74 6.76 1.40 -4.67
CA ILE A 74 6.80 2.00 -3.33
C ILE A 74 7.33 3.42 -3.52
N GLY A 75 6.50 4.40 -3.14
CA GLY A 75 6.88 5.81 -3.11
C GLY A 75 7.14 6.24 -1.68
N TYR A 76 8.20 7.00 -1.45
CA TYR A 76 8.50 7.58 -0.14
C TYR A 76 8.46 9.10 -0.19
N SER A 77 7.95 9.71 0.89
CA SER A 77 8.04 11.14 1.12
C SER A 77 8.44 11.41 2.56
N ALA A 78 9.23 12.47 2.77
CA ALA A 78 9.56 12.98 4.09
C ALA A 78 9.15 14.46 4.17
N ALA A 79 8.15 14.76 5.00
CA ALA A 79 7.64 16.10 5.20
C ALA A 79 7.33 16.30 6.69
N ASP A 80 7.59 17.50 7.21
CA ASP A 80 7.30 17.88 8.61
C ASP A 80 7.83 16.90 9.67
N GLY A 81 8.95 16.24 9.36
CA GLY A 81 9.60 15.26 10.25
C GLY A 81 8.95 13.88 10.27
N VAL A 82 8.02 13.61 9.36
CA VAL A 82 7.32 12.33 9.21
C VAL A 82 7.72 11.69 7.89
N ILE A 83 8.05 10.40 7.93
CA ILE A 83 8.24 9.59 6.74
C ILE A 83 6.92 8.91 6.42
N THR A 84 6.54 8.94 5.15
CA THR A 84 5.36 8.26 4.64
C THR A 84 5.75 7.38 3.47
N ALA A 85 5.28 6.12 3.47
CA ALA A 85 5.32 5.25 2.30
C ALA A 85 3.93 5.18 1.67
N THR A 86 3.87 5.32 0.35
CA THR A 86 2.66 5.09 -0.46
C THR A 86 2.88 3.83 -1.29
N VAL A 87 2.04 2.82 -1.06
CA VAL A 87 2.12 1.53 -1.74
C VAL A 87 0.79 1.25 -2.46
N PRO A 88 0.74 1.41 -3.79
CA PRO A 88 -0.45 1.09 -4.57
C PRO A 88 -0.74 -0.42 -4.57
N GLY A 89 -1.99 -0.79 -4.33
CA GLY A 89 -2.52 -2.15 -4.40
C GLY A 89 -3.15 -2.44 -5.75
N SER A 90 -2.55 -3.35 -6.53
CA SER A 90 -3.06 -3.75 -7.84
C SER A 90 -4.06 -4.89 -7.75
N VAL A 91 -5.14 -4.78 -8.53
CA VAL A 91 -6.18 -5.82 -8.64
C VAL A 91 -6.20 -6.47 -10.03
N SER A 92 -5.45 -5.91 -10.97
CA SER A 92 -5.14 -6.51 -12.27
C SER A 92 -3.81 -5.97 -12.79
N PRO A 93 -3.27 -6.49 -13.91
CA PRO A 93 -2.11 -5.89 -14.57
C PRO A 93 -2.31 -4.44 -15.02
N ALA A 94 -3.56 -3.98 -15.14
CA ALA A 94 -3.91 -2.66 -15.68
C ALA A 94 -4.62 -1.73 -14.68
N ALA A 95 -4.97 -2.22 -13.47
CA ALA A 95 -5.78 -1.47 -12.52
C ALA A 95 -5.26 -1.59 -11.08
N PHE A 96 -5.38 -0.47 -10.36
CA PHE A 96 -5.16 -0.37 -8.92
C PHE A 96 -6.48 -0.10 -8.23
N ALA A 97 -6.63 -0.65 -7.02
CA ALA A 97 -7.85 -0.50 -6.22
C ALA A 97 -7.69 0.51 -5.08
N VAL A 98 -6.50 0.58 -4.49
CA VAL A 98 -6.26 1.35 -3.28
C VAL A 98 -4.80 1.80 -3.22
N ASN A 99 -4.54 2.90 -2.50
CA ASN A 99 -3.22 3.22 -1.98
C ASN A 99 -3.18 2.90 -0.48
N ALA A 100 -2.23 2.06 -0.06
CA ALA A 100 -1.89 1.92 1.35
C ALA A 100 -0.88 3.02 1.72
N ILE A 101 -1.25 3.89 2.66
CA ILE A 101 -0.42 4.99 3.15
C ILE A 101 0.10 4.62 4.54
N LEU A 102 1.41 4.42 4.66
CA LEU A 102 2.06 4.06 5.91
C LEU A 102 2.76 5.27 6.50
N GLU A 103 2.40 5.65 7.72
CA GLU A 103 3.11 6.68 8.50
C GLU A 103 4.12 6.01 9.42
N TYR A 104 5.36 6.48 9.41
CA TYR A 104 6.41 6.00 10.32
C TYR A 104 6.54 6.87 11.56
N GLY A 105 6.70 6.22 12.71
CA GLY A 105 7.06 6.86 13.96
C GLY A 105 8.52 7.32 14.00
N SER A 106 8.89 8.06 15.05
CA SER A 106 10.27 8.51 15.27
C SER A 106 11.26 7.36 15.50
N ASP A 107 10.77 6.17 15.84
CA ASP A 107 11.51 4.92 15.96
C ASP A 107 11.66 4.17 14.63
N LEU A 108 11.22 4.78 13.52
CA LEU A 108 11.25 4.24 12.17
C LEU A 108 10.43 2.95 12.00
N ARG A 109 9.45 2.75 12.89
CA ARG A 109 8.43 1.71 12.80
C ARG A 109 7.16 2.25 12.19
N VAL A 110 6.43 1.39 11.49
CA VAL A 110 5.10 1.74 10.97
C VAL A 110 4.18 1.99 12.15
N ARG A 111 3.66 3.20 12.24
CA ARG A 111 2.77 3.65 13.30
C ARG A 111 1.31 3.44 12.94
N SER A 112 0.97 3.65 11.67
CA SER A 112 -0.39 3.51 11.15
C SER A 112 -0.38 3.22 9.66
N ILE A 113 -1.41 2.51 9.20
CA ILE A 113 -1.71 2.29 7.78
C ILE A 113 -3.12 2.81 7.54
N SER A 114 -3.27 3.76 6.63
CA SER A 114 -4.57 4.22 6.12
C SER A 114 -4.75 3.80 4.67
N LEU A 115 -6.01 3.59 4.28
CA LEU A 115 -6.39 3.20 2.92
C LEU A 115 -7.03 4.37 2.20
N GLU A 116 -6.51 4.70 1.02
CA GLU A 116 -7.08 5.74 0.15
C GLU A 116 -7.57 5.13 -1.17
N PRO A 117 -8.80 5.43 -1.62
CA PRO A 117 -9.27 4.99 -2.93
C PRO A 117 -8.45 5.64 -4.06
N ILE A 118 -8.29 4.90 -5.16
CA ILE A 118 -7.74 5.45 -6.42
C ILE A 118 -8.85 6.30 -7.08
N GLU A 119 -8.55 7.57 -7.38
CA GLU A 119 -9.43 8.48 -8.16
C GLU A 119 -9.45 8.16 -9.67
#